data_AF-A0A940ZE75-F1
#
_entry.id   AF-A0A940ZE75-F1
#
_cell.length_a   1.000
_cell.length_b   1.000
_cell.length_c   1.000
_cell.angle_alpha   90.00
_cell.angle_beta   90.00
_cell.angle_gamma   90.00
#
_symmetry.space_group_name_H-M   'P 1'
#
loop_
_entity.id
_entity.type
_entity.pdbx_description
1 polymer ?
#
loop_
_entity_poly.entity_id
_entity_poly.type
_entity_poly.pdbx_seq_one_letter_code
_entity_poly.pdbx_strand_id
1 'polypeptide(L)'
;VDSEHSAIFQCLRGHQRDEVRRIILTASGGPFLRSPLERLAAVTVADALRHPNWVMGKKITIDSASMMNKGLEVIEARWLFDADIEKIEVVIHPQSIIHSMVEYTDGSVIAQLGVPDMKGPISYALFYPGRCPGGLAHLDLLKVGRLEFLPPDFERFPCLRLACEAGKTGGTMPAVMNAANEVAVSAFIEERIGFMDISAVIGQTMTLHGVLKKESLDDVMEADRWARKTGEDIIKKMKEKS
;
A
#
# COMPACT_ATOMS: atom_id res chain seq x y z
N VAL A 1 -3.00 -11.66 6.58
CA VAL A 1 -2.26 -12.52 5.62
C VAL A 1 -1.30 -11.68 4.79
N ASP A 2 -1.68 -10.43 4.49
CA ASP A 2 -0.71 -9.46 3.98
C ASP A 2 0.56 -9.40 4.85
N SER A 3 1.72 -9.26 4.21
CA SER A 3 3.02 -9.56 4.78
C SER A 3 3.38 -8.58 5.89
N GLU A 4 3.09 -7.31 5.66
CA GLU A 4 3.31 -6.19 6.56
C GLU A 4 2.43 -6.30 7.80
N HIS A 5 1.13 -6.54 7.64
CA HIS A 5 0.23 -6.69 8.79
C HIS A 5 0.49 -7.99 9.54
N SER A 6 0.89 -9.06 8.86
CA SER A 6 1.34 -10.28 9.53
C SER A 6 2.62 -10.05 10.34
N ALA A 7 3.52 -9.19 9.86
CA ALA A 7 4.70 -8.77 10.61
C ALA A 7 4.32 -7.96 11.85
N ILE A 8 3.48 -6.92 11.70
CA ILE A 8 2.97 -6.10 12.81
C ILE A 8 2.28 -6.98 13.85
N PHE A 9 1.39 -7.88 13.42
CA PHE A 9 0.66 -8.77 14.31
C PHE A 9 1.61 -9.70 15.11
N GLN A 10 2.70 -10.16 14.50
CA GLN A 10 3.75 -10.91 15.22
C GLN A 10 4.52 -10.04 16.21
N CYS A 11 4.81 -8.78 15.87
CA CYS A 11 5.51 -7.83 16.73
C CYS A 11 4.69 -7.37 17.94
N LEU A 12 3.35 -7.38 17.83
CA LEU A 12 2.42 -7.05 18.93
C LEU A 12 2.23 -8.21 19.93
N ARG A 13 2.67 -9.42 19.59
CA ARG A 13 2.39 -10.61 20.40
C ARG A 13 3.09 -10.53 21.76
N GLY A 14 2.29 -10.53 22.83
CA GLY A 14 2.80 -10.52 24.21
C GLY A 14 3.05 -9.11 24.77
N HIS A 15 2.65 -8.07 24.05
CA HIS A 15 2.76 -6.67 24.47
C HIS A 15 1.39 -6.02 24.65
N GLN A 16 1.31 -4.99 25.50
CA GLN A 16 0.07 -4.24 25.68
C GLN A 16 -0.08 -3.20 24.57
N ARG A 17 -1.32 -2.93 24.15
CA ARG A 17 -1.58 -2.01 23.02
C ARG A 17 -1.29 -0.55 23.36
N ASP A 18 -1.44 -0.16 24.62
CA ASP A 18 -1.16 1.18 25.13
C ASP A 18 0.34 1.50 25.21
N GLU A 19 1.19 0.46 25.21
CA GLU A 19 2.65 0.60 25.10
C GLU A 19 3.09 0.87 23.65
N VAL A 20 2.22 0.75 22.65
CA VAL A 20 2.54 0.99 21.24
C VAL A 20 2.59 2.49 20.94
N ARG A 21 3.76 2.96 20.54
CA ARG A 21 3.99 4.36 20.14
C ARG A 21 3.60 4.60 18.68
N ARG A 22 4.12 3.78 17.76
CA ARG A 22 3.79 3.85 16.32
C ARG A 22 4.01 2.50 15.63
N ILE A 23 3.32 2.32 14.51
CA ILE A 23 3.55 1.25 13.54
C ILE A 23 4.48 1.80 12.46
N ILE A 24 5.48 1.02 12.08
CA ILE A 24 6.38 1.34 10.96
C ILE A 24 6.12 0.32 9.84
N LEU A 25 5.44 0.78 8.80
CA LEU A 25 5.01 0.01 7.65
C LEU A 25 6.07 0.10 6.54
N THR A 26 6.80 -0.98 6.31
CA THR A 26 7.89 -0.97 5.31
C THR A 26 7.36 -1.13 3.90
N ALA A 27 7.94 -0.45 2.92
CA ALA A 27 7.58 -0.55 1.50
C ALA A 27 8.81 -0.82 0.64
N SER A 28 8.72 -1.65 -0.40
CA SER A 28 9.86 -1.90 -1.31
C SER A 28 10.27 -0.66 -2.13
N GLY A 29 9.34 0.28 -2.34
CA GLY A 29 9.48 1.42 -3.25
C GLY A 29 9.20 1.08 -4.72
N GLY A 30 8.86 -0.19 -5.04
CA GLY A 30 8.52 -0.63 -6.39
C GLY A 30 9.65 -0.48 -7.42
N PRO A 31 9.37 -0.75 -8.72
CA PRO A 31 10.35 -0.63 -9.80
C PRO A 31 10.88 0.80 -10.03
N PHE A 32 10.17 1.83 -9.55
CA PHE A 32 10.47 3.23 -9.88
C PHE A 32 11.13 4.03 -8.75
N LEU A 33 11.48 3.37 -7.64
CA LEU A 33 12.13 4.01 -6.49
C LEU A 33 13.31 4.91 -6.86
N ARG A 34 14.15 4.46 -7.81
CA ARG A 34 15.37 5.17 -8.22
C ARG A 34 15.31 5.78 -9.62
N SER A 35 14.13 5.84 -10.24
CA SER A 35 13.99 6.45 -11.58
C SER A 35 14.07 7.99 -11.50
N PRO A 36 14.46 8.72 -12.55
CA PRO A 36 14.24 10.17 -12.61
C PRO A 36 12.72 10.48 -12.59
N LEU A 37 12.31 11.61 -12.02
CA LEU A 37 10.89 11.99 -11.94
C LEU A 37 10.28 12.16 -13.34
N GLU A 38 11.05 12.73 -14.26
CA GLU A 38 10.65 13.00 -15.65
C GLU A 38 10.36 11.71 -16.41
N ARG A 39 11.00 10.60 -16.01
CA ARG A 39 10.77 9.28 -16.62
C ARG A 39 9.38 8.72 -16.28
N LEU A 40 8.80 9.10 -15.15
CA LEU A 40 7.52 8.53 -14.68
C LEU A 40 6.37 8.84 -15.65
N ALA A 41 6.42 9.97 -16.35
CA ALA A 41 5.44 10.33 -17.37
C ALA A 41 5.46 9.40 -18.60
N ALA A 42 6.58 8.74 -18.87
CA ALA A 42 6.77 7.85 -20.01
C ALA A 42 6.76 6.35 -19.63
N VAL A 43 6.40 6.02 -18.39
CA VAL A 43 6.32 4.63 -17.92
C VAL A 43 5.23 3.87 -18.69
N THR A 44 5.62 2.72 -19.24
CA THR A 44 4.70 1.79 -19.92
C THR A 44 4.15 0.75 -18.96
N VAL A 45 3.08 0.05 -19.37
CA VAL A 45 2.54 -1.12 -18.64
C VAL A 45 3.62 -2.19 -18.45
N ALA A 46 4.42 -2.45 -19.49
CA ALA A 46 5.51 -3.41 -19.45
C ALA A 46 6.60 -3.01 -18.44
N ASP A 47 6.88 -1.71 -18.29
CA ASP A 47 7.80 -1.23 -17.25
C ASP A 47 7.25 -1.47 -15.85
N ALA A 48 5.99 -1.12 -15.62
CA ALA A 48 5.36 -1.20 -14.30
C ALA A 48 5.13 -2.64 -13.83
N LEU A 49 4.95 -3.60 -14.75
CA LEU A 49 4.79 -5.02 -14.43
C LEU A 49 6.08 -5.73 -13.98
N ARG A 50 7.25 -5.07 -14.05
CA ARG A 50 8.55 -5.64 -13.66
C ARG A 50 8.89 -5.37 -12.19
N HIS A 51 8.17 -6.01 -11.27
CA HIS A 51 8.44 -5.87 -9.83
C HIS A 51 9.80 -6.50 -9.43
N PRO A 52 10.65 -5.84 -8.62
CA PRO A 52 12.00 -6.34 -8.31
C PRO A 52 12.01 -7.59 -7.42
N ASN A 53 11.08 -7.69 -6.46
CA ASN A 53 11.15 -8.68 -5.37
C ASN A 53 10.02 -9.73 -5.35
N TRP A 54 8.94 -9.53 -6.09
CA TRP A 54 7.69 -10.28 -5.91
C TRP A 54 7.08 -10.65 -7.25
N VAL A 55 6.49 -11.86 -7.34
CA VAL A 55 5.68 -12.28 -8.49
C VAL A 55 4.21 -12.24 -8.07
N MET A 56 3.44 -11.32 -8.67
CA MET A 56 2.07 -11.00 -8.24
C MET A 56 1.14 -10.75 -9.43
N GLY A 57 -0.16 -10.65 -9.17
CA GLY A 57 -1.16 -10.29 -10.18
C GLY A 57 -0.98 -8.85 -10.71
N LYS A 58 -1.48 -8.57 -11.91
CA LYS A 58 -1.25 -7.27 -12.59
C LYS A 58 -1.64 -6.06 -11.73
N LYS A 59 -2.84 -6.06 -11.13
CA LYS A 59 -3.36 -4.93 -10.32
C LYS A 59 -2.43 -4.57 -9.17
N ILE A 60 -2.09 -5.54 -8.32
CA ILE A 60 -1.19 -5.33 -7.18
C ILE A 60 0.23 -4.93 -7.62
N THR A 61 0.69 -5.44 -8.76
CA THR A 61 1.98 -5.02 -9.32
C THR A 61 1.98 -3.55 -9.74
N ILE A 62 0.91 -3.07 -10.39
CA ILE A 62 0.76 -1.63 -10.72
C ILE A 62 0.62 -0.78 -9.46
N ASP A 63 -0.18 -1.23 -8.47
CA ASP A 63 -0.34 -0.54 -7.20
C ASP A 63 0.98 -0.46 -6.41
N SER A 64 1.82 -1.48 -6.47
CA SER A 64 3.16 -1.44 -5.87
C SER A 64 4.05 -0.42 -6.60
N ALA A 65 3.96 -0.38 -7.93
CA ALA A 65 4.73 0.58 -8.74
C ALA A 65 4.33 2.04 -8.50
N SER A 66 3.04 2.32 -8.28
CA SER A 66 2.53 3.66 -7.92
C SER A 66 2.59 3.95 -6.42
N MET A 67 2.98 2.97 -5.61
CA MET A 67 2.85 2.96 -4.14
C MET A 67 1.42 3.14 -3.60
N MET A 68 0.39 2.99 -4.45
CA MET A 68 -0.99 2.87 -3.96
C MET A 68 -1.16 1.65 -3.07
N ASN A 69 -0.43 0.55 -3.32
CA ASN A 69 -0.48 -0.65 -2.46
C ASN A 69 -0.20 -0.28 -1.01
N LYS A 70 0.90 0.45 -0.79
CA LYS A 70 1.28 0.90 0.55
C LYS A 70 0.25 1.85 1.15
N GLY A 71 -0.36 2.70 0.33
CA GLY A 71 -1.46 3.55 0.75
C GLY A 71 -2.67 2.78 1.27
N LEU A 72 -3.08 1.72 0.55
CA LEU A 72 -4.16 0.82 0.97
C LEU A 72 -3.78 0.10 2.28
N GLU A 73 -2.55 -0.37 2.39
CA GLU A 73 -2.06 -1.06 3.59
C GLU A 73 -2.01 -0.14 4.83
N VAL A 74 -1.74 1.18 4.66
CA VAL A 74 -1.83 2.17 5.75
C VAL A 74 -3.27 2.24 6.28
N ILE A 75 -4.27 2.30 5.38
CA ILE A 75 -5.68 2.32 5.76
C ILE A 75 -6.07 0.99 6.41
N GLU A 76 -5.58 -0.14 5.90
CA GLU A 76 -5.82 -1.45 6.50
C GLU A 76 -5.22 -1.58 7.90
N ALA A 77 -3.98 -1.10 8.11
CA ALA A 77 -3.32 -1.14 9.40
C ALA A 77 -4.07 -0.32 10.46
N ARG A 78 -4.66 0.82 10.09
CA ARG A 78 -5.56 1.59 10.96
C ARG A 78 -6.68 0.70 11.52
N TRP A 79 -7.35 -0.05 10.65
CA TRP A 79 -8.49 -0.88 11.04
C TRP A 79 -8.09 -2.16 11.77
N LEU A 80 -7.05 -2.85 11.32
CA LEU A 80 -6.62 -4.12 11.92
C LEU A 80 -6.02 -3.94 13.32
N PHE A 81 -5.33 -2.83 13.56
CA PHE A 81 -4.58 -2.60 14.80
C PHE A 81 -5.15 -1.48 15.67
N ASP A 82 -6.29 -0.90 15.28
CA ASP A 82 -6.94 0.22 15.98
C ASP A 82 -5.95 1.38 16.23
N ALA A 83 -5.21 1.73 15.18
CA ALA A 83 -4.14 2.72 15.20
C ALA A 83 -4.57 3.97 14.42
N ASP A 84 -4.38 5.16 15.01
CA ASP A 84 -4.55 6.42 14.27
C ASP A 84 -3.60 6.46 13.07
N ILE A 85 -4.05 7.02 11.94
CA ILE A 85 -3.23 7.12 10.71
C ILE A 85 -1.93 7.88 10.97
N GLU A 86 -1.97 8.87 11.86
CA GLU A 86 -0.83 9.66 12.31
C GLU A 86 0.24 8.83 13.05
N LYS A 87 -0.14 7.66 13.56
CA LYS A 87 0.77 6.69 14.22
C LYS A 87 1.26 5.60 13.28
N ILE A 88 0.95 5.68 11.98
CA ILE A 88 1.41 4.72 10.97
C ILE A 88 2.42 5.42 10.06
N GLU A 89 3.69 5.06 10.21
CA GLU A 89 4.77 5.63 9.42
C GLU A 89 5.17 4.69 8.28
N VAL A 90 5.23 5.22 7.07
CA VAL A 90 5.75 4.48 5.92
C VAL A 90 7.24 4.70 5.79
N VAL A 91 8.01 3.60 5.74
CA VAL A 91 9.46 3.64 5.52
C VAL A 91 9.80 2.79 4.30
N ILE A 92 10.58 3.34 3.37
CA ILE A 92 11.04 2.59 2.21
C ILE A 92 12.18 1.66 2.63
N HIS A 93 12.00 0.36 2.43
CA HIS A 93 12.96 -0.71 2.67
C HIS A 93 13.13 -1.59 1.41
N PRO A 94 14.07 -1.26 0.51
CA PRO A 94 14.16 -1.88 -0.82
C PRO A 94 14.45 -3.38 -0.80
N GLN A 95 15.13 -3.87 0.25
CA GLN A 95 15.50 -5.27 0.37
C GLN A 95 14.31 -6.17 0.74
N SER A 96 13.22 -5.60 1.27
CA SER A 96 12.01 -6.32 1.68
C SER A 96 12.29 -7.49 2.66
N ILE A 97 13.34 -7.37 3.48
CA ILE A 97 13.71 -8.38 4.50
C ILE A 97 12.98 -8.10 5.82
N ILE A 98 12.96 -6.85 6.25
CA ILE A 98 12.09 -6.39 7.33
C ILE A 98 10.73 -6.14 6.72
N HIS A 99 9.72 -6.89 7.16
CA HIS A 99 8.38 -6.83 6.58
C HIS A 99 7.50 -5.79 7.26
N SER A 100 7.73 -5.44 8.53
CA SER A 100 7.23 -4.23 9.23
C SER A 100 7.74 -4.25 10.67
N MET A 101 7.50 -3.15 11.40
CA MET A 101 7.97 -2.98 12.77
C MET A 101 6.92 -2.29 13.65
N VAL A 102 7.07 -2.45 14.97
CA VAL A 102 6.29 -1.75 15.99
C VAL A 102 7.26 -1.09 16.95
N GLU A 103 7.10 0.22 17.15
CA GLU A 103 7.84 0.99 18.15
C GLU A 103 7.01 1.14 19.41
N TYR A 104 7.65 0.94 20.56
CA TYR A 104 7.06 1.03 21.88
C TYR A 104 7.45 2.33 22.60
N THR A 105 6.71 2.68 23.65
CA THR A 105 6.88 3.94 24.40
C THR A 105 8.24 4.09 25.09
N ASP A 106 8.94 2.99 25.34
CA ASP A 106 10.30 2.94 25.91
C ASP A 106 11.40 3.19 24.85
N GLY A 107 11.04 3.32 23.57
CA GLY A 107 11.96 3.48 22.45
C GLY A 107 12.42 2.16 21.82
N SER A 108 11.97 1.01 22.34
CA SER A 108 12.25 -0.30 21.75
C SER A 108 11.48 -0.46 20.43
N VAL A 109 12.12 -1.08 19.44
CA VAL A 109 11.48 -1.44 18.16
C VAL A 109 11.58 -2.94 17.96
N ILE A 110 10.42 -3.57 17.74
CA ILE A 110 10.34 -4.99 17.38
C ILE A 110 10.01 -5.08 15.90
N ALA A 111 10.80 -5.85 15.17
CA ALA A 111 10.68 -6.06 13.74
C ALA A 111 10.50 -7.55 13.42
N GLN A 112 9.68 -7.87 12.43
CA GLN A 112 9.64 -9.22 11.88
C GLN A 112 10.45 -9.25 10.58
N LEU A 113 11.41 -10.17 10.54
CA LEU A 113 12.30 -10.38 9.40
C LEU A 113 12.03 -11.73 8.75
N GLY A 114 12.13 -11.78 7.42
CA GLY A 114 11.95 -13.00 6.63
C GLY A 114 12.49 -12.85 5.22
N VAL A 115 12.60 -13.98 4.51
CA VAL A 115 12.72 -13.92 3.06
C VAL A 115 11.39 -13.41 2.48
N PRO A 116 11.39 -12.61 1.39
CA PRO A 116 10.17 -12.09 0.79
C PRO A 116 9.39 -13.21 0.09
N ASP A 117 8.63 -13.98 0.87
CA ASP A 117 7.88 -15.14 0.43
C ASP A 117 6.55 -15.24 1.21
N MET A 118 5.42 -15.16 0.49
CA MET A 118 4.08 -15.15 1.08
C MET A 118 3.73 -16.45 1.81
N LYS A 119 4.45 -17.55 1.59
CA LYS A 119 4.30 -18.75 2.42
C LYS A 119 4.53 -18.45 3.90
N GLY A 120 5.36 -17.46 4.23
CA GLY A 120 5.63 -17.02 5.60
C GLY A 120 4.37 -16.55 6.33
N PRO A 121 3.77 -15.42 5.92
CA PRO A 121 2.58 -14.90 6.56
C PRO A 121 1.34 -15.80 6.39
N ILE A 122 1.22 -16.55 5.27
CA ILE A 122 0.14 -17.54 5.09
C ILE A 122 0.26 -18.67 6.12
N SER A 123 1.47 -19.24 6.26
CA SER A 123 1.73 -20.31 7.25
C SER A 123 1.48 -19.82 8.67
N TYR A 124 1.89 -18.60 9.01
CA TYR A 124 1.63 -18.05 10.33
C TYR A 124 0.12 -17.90 10.61
N ALA A 125 -0.65 -17.39 9.64
CA ALA A 125 -2.10 -17.25 9.79
C ALA A 125 -2.83 -18.60 9.98
N LEU A 126 -2.40 -19.66 9.28
CA LEU A 126 -3.01 -21.00 9.37
C LEU A 126 -2.66 -21.74 10.66
N PHE A 127 -1.46 -21.55 11.20
CA PHE A 127 -0.96 -22.31 12.35
C PHE A 127 -0.96 -21.51 13.65
N TYR A 128 -1.41 -20.25 13.63
CA TYR A 128 -1.52 -19.41 14.83
C TYR A 128 -2.35 -20.11 15.93
N PRO A 129 -1.92 -20.09 17.20
CA PRO A 129 -0.77 -19.37 17.76
C PRO A 129 0.58 -20.10 17.66
N GLY A 130 0.62 -21.29 17.07
CA GLY A 130 1.83 -22.07 16.82
C GLY A 130 2.57 -21.67 15.54
N ARG A 131 3.50 -22.51 15.09
CA ARG A 131 4.24 -22.35 13.84
C ARG A 131 4.32 -23.69 13.11
N CYS A 132 4.18 -23.67 11.78
CA CYS A 132 4.40 -24.85 10.96
C CYS A 132 5.91 -25.13 10.81
N PRO A 133 6.38 -26.37 10.96
CA PRO A 133 7.75 -26.74 10.66
C PRO A 133 7.99 -26.82 9.15
N GLY A 134 8.99 -26.08 8.64
CA GLY A 134 9.45 -26.15 7.24
C GLY A 134 8.66 -25.27 6.25
N GLY A 135 9.01 -25.37 4.96
CA GLY A 135 8.30 -24.70 3.84
C GLY A 135 8.85 -23.33 3.40
N LEU A 136 9.69 -22.68 4.22
CA LEU A 136 10.41 -21.46 3.88
C LEU A 136 11.93 -21.66 3.94
N ALA A 137 12.63 -20.96 3.05
CA ALA A 137 14.08 -20.85 3.16
C ALA A 137 14.46 -20.07 4.42
N HIS A 138 15.54 -20.47 5.08
CA HIS A 138 16.07 -19.73 6.22
C HIS A 138 16.74 -18.44 5.74
N LEU A 139 16.47 -17.34 6.44
CA LEU A 139 17.13 -16.07 6.19
C LEU A 139 18.61 -16.15 6.62
N ASP A 140 19.51 -15.81 5.70
CA ASP A 140 20.95 -15.75 5.95
C ASP A 140 21.39 -14.28 5.99
N LEU A 141 21.53 -13.74 7.20
CA LEU A 141 21.86 -12.33 7.41
C LEU A 141 23.23 -11.93 6.84
N LEU A 142 24.18 -12.87 6.80
CA LEU A 142 25.51 -12.61 6.22
C LEU A 142 25.42 -12.43 4.69
N LYS A 143 24.51 -13.15 4.03
CA LYS A 143 24.24 -12.98 2.59
C LYS A 143 23.42 -11.74 2.27
N VAL A 144 22.50 -11.36 3.16
CA VAL A 144 21.69 -10.13 3.00
C VAL A 144 22.60 -8.90 3.02
N GLY A 145 23.55 -8.85 3.96
CA GLY A 145 24.49 -7.74 4.07
C GLY A 145 23.81 -6.45 4.52
N ARG A 146 23.54 -5.54 3.58
CA ARG A 146 23.07 -4.18 3.89
C ARG A 146 21.54 -4.07 3.85
N LEU A 147 20.97 -3.51 4.91
CA LEU A 147 19.58 -3.05 4.97
C LEU A 147 19.54 -1.52 4.83
N GLU A 148 18.70 -1.00 3.95
CA GLU A 148 18.52 0.43 3.73
C GLU A 148 17.12 0.85 4.18
N PHE A 149 17.02 2.06 4.74
CA PHE A 149 15.77 2.72 5.11
C PHE A 149 15.79 4.13 4.54
N LEU A 150 14.74 4.50 3.80
CA LEU A 150 14.63 5.80 3.15
C LEU A 150 13.25 6.41 3.47
N PRO A 151 13.13 7.74 3.51
CA PRO A 151 11.82 8.37 3.59
C PRO A 151 11.02 8.11 2.30
N PRO A 152 9.67 8.09 2.37
CA PRO A 152 8.84 8.06 1.18
C PRO A 152 8.96 9.37 0.39
N ASP A 153 8.94 9.27 -0.93
CA ASP A 153 8.97 10.40 -1.86
C ASP A 153 7.56 10.66 -2.39
N PHE A 154 6.86 11.64 -1.82
CA PHE A 154 5.46 11.93 -2.16
C PHE A 154 5.28 12.67 -3.49
N GLU A 155 6.35 13.27 -4.03
CA GLU A 155 6.33 13.87 -5.38
C GLU A 155 6.39 12.76 -6.43
N ARG A 156 7.25 11.77 -6.20
CA ARG A 156 7.35 10.56 -7.02
C ARG A 156 6.15 9.64 -6.91
N PHE A 157 5.57 9.53 -5.71
CA PHE A 157 4.47 8.63 -5.41
C PHE A 157 3.24 9.37 -4.86
N PRO A 158 2.52 10.16 -5.69
CA PRO A 158 1.36 10.91 -5.21
C PRO A 158 0.22 10.02 -4.71
N CYS A 159 0.11 8.79 -5.21
CA CYS A 159 -0.90 7.83 -4.74
C CYS A 159 -0.76 7.52 -3.25
N LEU A 160 0.45 7.45 -2.70
CA LEU A 160 0.64 7.27 -1.26
C LEU A 160 0.07 8.45 -0.48
N ARG A 161 0.33 9.69 -0.94
CA ARG A 161 -0.22 10.91 -0.32
C ARG A 161 -1.75 10.88 -0.33
N LEU A 162 -2.35 10.58 -1.48
CA LEU A 162 -3.81 10.49 -1.66
C LEU A 162 -4.42 9.45 -0.70
N ALA A 163 -3.77 8.30 -0.51
CA ALA A 163 -4.25 7.30 0.43
C ALA A 163 -4.17 7.74 1.89
N CYS A 164 -3.08 8.40 2.29
CA CYS A 164 -2.99 9.00 3.62
C CYS A 164 -4.09 10.05 3.84
N GLU A 165 -4.36 10.90 2.85
CA GLU A 165 -5.45 11.88 2.88
C GLU A 165 -6.83 11.21 3.00
N ALA A 166 -7.09 10.16 2.23
CA ALA A 166 -8.34 9.40 2.29
C ALA A 166 -8.53 8.73 3.67
N GLY A 167 -7.48 8.12 4.20
CA GLY A 167 -7.47 7.47 5.51
C GLY A 167 -7.70 8.42 6.67
N LYS A 168 -7.16 9.65 6.59
CA LYS A 168 -7.41 10.73 7.55
C LYS A 168 -8.83 11.28 7.46
N THR A 169 -9.30 11.50 6.24
CA THR A 169 -10.67 12.00 5.98
C THR A 169 -11.73 11.02 6.50
N GLY A 170 -11.51 9.72 6.32
CA GLY A 170 -12.43 8.69 6.77
C GLY A 170 -13.78 8.73 6.04
N GLY A 171 -14.84 8.26 6.70
CA GLY A 171 -16.17 8.14 6.10
C GLY A 171 -16.16 7.28 4.84
N THR A 172 -16.75 7.77 3.76
CA THR A 172 -16.76 7.11 2.44
C THR A 172 -15.48 7.33 1.62
N MET A 173 -14.57 8.21 2.03
CA MET A 173 -13.43 8.62 1.19
C MET A 173 -12.47 7.46 0.83
N PRO A 174 -12.12 6.53 1.75
CA PRO A 174 -11.33 5.34 1.39
C PRO A 174 -11.98 4.47 0.31
N ALA A 175 -13.31 4.33 0.33
CA ALA A 175 -14.04 3.55 -0.67
C ALA A 175 -13.98 4.23 -2.05
N VAL A 176 -14.17 5.55 -2.08
CA VAL A 176 -14.05 6.37 -3.29
C VAL A 176 -12.65 6.28 -3.89
N MET A 177 -11.62 6.44 -3.06
CA MET A 177 -10.23 6.33 -3.50
C MET A 177 -9.92 4.94 -4.06
N ASN A 178 -10.33 3.86 -3.37
CA ASN A 178 -10.09 2.50 -3.85
C ASN A 178 -10.81 2.23 -5.20
N ALA A 179 -12.07 2.62 -5.31
CA ALA A 179 -12.85 2.46 -6.53
C ALA A 179 -12.27 3.25 -7.71
N ALA A 180 -11.84 4.50 -7.47
CA ALA A 180 -11.16 5.32 -8.46
C ALA A 180 -9.81 4.70 -8.88
N ASN A 181 -9.06 4.13 -7.93
CA ASN A 181 -7.81 3.43 -8.21
C ASN A 181 -8.03 2.21 -9.09
N GLU A 182 -9.04 1.38 -8.81
CA GLU A 182 -9.33 0.21 -9.64
C GLU A 182 -9.64 0.59 -11.09
N VAL A 183 -10.44 1.65 -11.29
CA VAL A 183 -10.76 2.18 -12.62
C VAL A 183 -9.51 2.71 -13.31
N ALA A 184 -8.72 3.53 -12.62
CA ALA A 184 -7.51 4.13 -13.18
C ALA A 184 -6.44 3.08 -13.52
N VAL A 185 -6.24 2.07 -12.68
CA VAL A 185 -5.31 0.96 -12.94
C VAL A 185 -5.78 0.12 -14.11
N SER A 186 -7.07 -0.20 -14.22
CA SER A 186 -7.61 -0.90 -15.40
C SER A 186 -7.36 -0.10 -16.67
N ALA A 187 -7.63 1.21 -16.64
CA ALA A 187 -7.38 2.09 -17.76
C ALA A 187 -5.90 2.17 -18.14
N PHE A 188 -4.97 2.20 -17.18
CA PHE A 188 -3.54 2.14 -17.44
C PHE A 188 -3.13 0.80 -18.06
N ILE A 189 -3.61 -0.33 -17.52
CA ILE A 189 -3.33 -1.67 -18.06
C ILE A 189 -3.87 -1.83 -19.49
N GLU A 190 -5.01 -1.20 -19.79
CA GLU A 190 -5.61 -1.12 -21.13
C GLU A 190 -4.97 -0.04 -22.02
N GLU A 191 -3.87 0.57 -21.58
CA GLU A 191 -3.12 1.62 -22.29
C GLU A 191 -3.99 2.83 -22.68
N ARG A 192 -5.05 3.11 -21.92
CA ARG A 192 -5.97 4.23 -22.14
C ARG A 192 -5.48 5.54 -21.52
N ILE A 193 -4.62 5.48 -20.51
CA ILE A 193 -4.02 6.62 -19.79
C ILE A 193 -2.55 6.33 -19.49
N GLY A 194 -1.76 7.37 -19.18
CA GLY A 194 -0.38 7.25 -18.74
C GLY A 194 -0.25 6.86 -17.26
N PHE A 195 0.96 6.49 -16.83
CA PHE A 195 1.21 6.06 -15.44
C PHE A 195 0.90 7.16 -14.41
N MET A 196 1.30 8.40 -14.69
CA MET A 196 1.04 9.53 -13.79
C MET A 196 -0.43 9.94 -13.75
N ASP A 197 -1.20 9.63 -14.80
CA ASP A 197 -2.64 9.91 -14.85
C ASP A 197 -3.41 9.08 -13.83
N ILE A 198 -2.88 7.94 -13.36
CA ILE A 198 -3.49 7.15 -12.28
C ILE A 198 -3.76 8.04 -11.07
N SER A 199 -2.73 8.74 -10.59
CA SER A 199 -2.84 9.63 -9.45
C SER A 199 -3.75 10.84 -9.72
N ALA A 200 -3.76 11.34 -10.96
CA ALA A 200 -4.60 12.46 -11.36
C ALA A 200 -6.08 12.10 -11.34
N VAL A 201 -6.45 10.93 -11.88
CA VAL A 201 -7.84 10.41 -11.87
C VAL A 201 -8.33 10.20 -10.44
N ILE A 202 -7.50 9.57 -9.59
CA ILE A 202 -7.85 9.31 -8.19
C ILE A 202 -8.04 10.64 -7.45
N GLY A 203 -7.08 11.56 -7.55
CA GLY A 203 -7.14 12.86 -6.86
C GLY A 203 -8.33 13.72 -7.29
N GLN A 204 -8.65 13.76 -8.59
CA GLN A 204 -9.83 14.47 -9.08
C GLN A 204 -11.13 13.83 -8.59
N THR A 205 -11.21 12.49 -8.60
CA THR A 205 -12.40 11.76 -8.12
C THR A 205 -12.62 12.02 -6.63
N MET A 206 -11.56 11.97 -5.82
CA MET A 206 -11.62 12.29 -4.39
C MET A 206 -12.06 13.74 -4.14
N THR A 207 -11.53 14.69 -4.91
CA THR A 207 -11.85 16.13 -4.77
C THR A 207 -13.32 16.44 -5.06
N LEU A 208 -13.92 15.72 -6.03
CA LEU A 208 -15.32 15.90 -6.40
C LEU A 208 -16.31 15.26 -5.42
N HIS A 209 -15.83 14.39 -4.51
CA HIS A 209 -16.70 13.63 -3.64
C HIS A 209 -17.10 14.41 -2.38
N GLY A 210 -18.41 14.52 -2.15
CA GLY A 210 -18.94 14.97 -0.85
C GLY A 210 -18.88 13.84 0.16
N VAL A 211 -17.97 13.93 1.14
CA VAL A 211 -17.77 12.87 2.15
C VAL A 211 -19.03 12.66 2.98
N LEU A 212 -19.53 11.43 2.99
CA LEU A 212 -20.65 11.01 3.83
C LEU A 212 -20.11 10.22 5.03
N LYS A 213 -20.85 10.26 6.14
CA LYS A 213 -20.63 9.31 7.23
C LYS A 213 -21.04 7.91 6.76
N LYS A 214 -20.24 6.91 7.12
CA LYS A 214 -20.48 5.51 6.79
C LYS A 214 -21.46 4.94 7.82
N GLU A 215 -22.74 4.94 7.51
CA GLU A 215 -23.79 4.46 8.42
C GLU A 215 -24.30 3.07 8.01
N SER A 216 -24.03 2.64 6.77
CA SER A 216 -24.42 1.34 6.24
C SER A 216 -23.43 0.78 5.20
N LEU A 217 -23.63 -0.49 4.83
CA LEU A 217 -22.96 -1.10 3.68
C LEU A 217 -23.39 -0.43 2.36
N ASP A 218 -24.65 -0.04 2.27
CA ASP A 218 -25.21 0.59 1.06
C ASP A 218 -24.54 1.93 0.76
N ASP A 219 -24.20 2.72 1.78
CA ASP A 219 -23.45 3.98 1.60
C ASP A 219 -22.07 3.74 0.98
N VAL A 220 -21.40 2.64 1.38
CA VAL A 220 -20.09 2.25 0.82
C VAL A 220 -20.25 1.81 -0.63
N MET A 221 -21.27 0.99 -0.92
CA MET A 221 -21.53 0.52 -2.28
C MET A 221 -21.92 1.67 -3.22
N GLU A 222 -22.69 2.65 -2.73
CA GLU A 222 -23.04 3.82 -3.53
C GLU A 222 -21.83 4.72 -3.78
N ALA A 223 -20.98 4.93 -2.77
CA ALA A 223 -19.73 5.66 -2.94
C ALA A 223 -18.79 4.98 -3.94
N ASP A 224 -18.67 3.64 -3.91
CA ASP A 224 -17.93 2.86 -4.91
C ASP A 224 -18.50 3.07 -6.32
N ARG A 225 -19.81 2.87 -6.52
CA ARG A 225 -20.48 3.08 -7.82
C ARG A 225 -20.27 4.49 -8.36
N TRP A 226 -20.46 5.48 -7.51
CA TRP A 226 -20.27 6.89 -7.86
C TRP A 226 -18.82 7.16 -8.28
N ALA A 227 -17.84 6.64 -7.54
CA ALA A 227 -16.42 6.84 -7.81
C ALA A 227 -15.99 6.17 -9.12
N ARG A 228 -16.49 4.96 -9.40
CA ARG A 228 -16.21 4.28 -10.67
C ARG A 228 -16.72 5.07 -11.87
N LYS A 229 -17.96 5.55 -11.79
CA LYS A 229 -18.57 6.37 -12.85
C LYS A 229 -17.78 7.67 -13.05
N THR A 230 -17.49 8.36 -11.96
CA THR A 230 -16.76 9.65 -11.99
C THR A 230 -15.34 9.48 -12.54
N GLY A 231 -14.63 8.41 -12.13
CA GLY A 231 -13.31 8.08 -12.66
C GLY A 231 -13.30 7.83 -14.16
N GLU A 232 -14.25 7.04 -14.69
CA GLU A 232 -14.39 6.82 -16.13
C GLU A 232 -14.74 8.12 -16.89
N ASP A 233 -15.59 8.98 -16.33
CA ASP A 233 -15.91 10.27 -16.94
C ASP A 233 -14.70 11.23 -16.98
N ILE A 234 -13.84 11.20 -15.96
CA ILE A 234 -12.57 11.94 -15.96
C ILE A 234 -11.63 11.40 -17.04
N ILE A 235 -11.48 10.08 -17.15
CA ILE A 235 -10.63 9.45 -18.17
C ILE A 235 -11.09 9.80 -19.59
N LYS A 236 -12.40 9.78 -19.86
CA LYS A 236 -12.95 10.20 -21.16
C LYS A 236 -12.56 11.65 -21.51
N LYS A 237 -12.69 12.57 -20.55
CA LYS A 237 -12.32 13.98 -20.74
C LYS A 237 -10.82 14.20 -20.95
N MET A 238 -9.95 13.35 -20.40
CA MET A 238 -8.51 13.41 -20.64
C MET A 238 -8.17 13.05 -22.10
N LYS A 239 -8.87 12.05 -22.66
CA LYS A 239 -8.70 11.65 -24.06
C LYS A 239 -9.16 12.71 -25.06
N GLU A 240 -10.24 13.44 -24.75
CA GLU A 240 -10.74 14.52 -25.61
C GLU A 240 -9.79 15.73 -25.70
N LYS A 241 -8.84 15.83 -24.76
CA LYS A 241 -7.86 16.93 -24.67
C LYS A 241 -6.48 16.57 -25.24
N SER A 242 -6.23 15.30 -25.55
CA SER A 242 -4.95 14.78 -26.07
C SER A 242 -4.99 14.66 -27.59
#